data_AF-A0A1I7SU85-F1
#
_entry.id   AF-A0A1I7SU85-F1
#
_cell.length_a   1.000
_cell.length_b   1.000
_cell.length_c   1.000
_cell.angle_alpha   90.00
_cell.angle_beta   90.00
_cell.angle_gamma   90.00
#
_symmetry.space_group_name_H-M   'P 1'
#
loop_
_entity.id
_entity.type
_entity.pdbx_description
1 polymer ?
#
loop_
_entity_poly.entity_id
_entity_poly.type
_entity_poly.pdbx_seq_one_letter_code
_entity_poly.pdbx_strand_id
1 'polypeptide(L)'
;MTESWNCLSKKKLHEVWESGKLREIRLAQKSVRYLKSKDADVVEDQYEGGHQLWQGTLLQLSFLAQQAEFKITNVMDVGCGNGLLGIFLAKYNDVQHVVFQDLNEDVLSDTTQPNLDVNGIHKSKYSFVAGPWPDCFQDLEETSFDLIVSSDTVYRIKNFENLHLVFQRYLKKTKDASIYLSGKDLYFGNDGGILPFLEFVTEKNLFDVTVVMTDEGSVNHSLLHLKWNNYLSIRSSGEVGLKFPSSFLVMSKVRIDNPHLLCMEDDTLYHFGLKKSTTDFTQFGDVKFVCCGGSYTRLQMYAALFAKKAGLPCSENISKSDRFCLYKTGYVMWVNHGMGVPSLSIMLNEITKLLYYAGATDVIFIRLGTSGGIDVAPGTVVVADNTMDSKLRNDYILDIAGKTLCFDCSLDKDLAKEFYNVAKEMNYAADMGTTMCANDFYEGQMRLDGAFCDAALNEKVEYLKKLASMGVKNIEMESTCFAAMTKRAGCKAVIICVTLVNRMLGDQVTLAENDYKEFEMRPFNVVSKFISKRLGYNGY
;
A
#
# COMPACT_ATOMS: atom_id res chain seq x y z
N MET A 1 26.80 31.24 -27.07
CA MET A 1 27.52 31.15 -25.78
C MET A 1 27.30 32.49 -25.09
N THR A 2 26.60 32.67 -23.98
CA THR A 2 26.09 31.84 -22.88
C THR A 2 25.03 32.71 -22.20
N GLU A 3 23.76 32.27 -22.07
CA GLU A 3 22.84 32.81 -21.05
C GLU A 3 21.47 32.11 -21.03
N SER A 4 20.95 31.99 -19.80
CA SER A 4 19.65 31.50 -19.30
C SER A 4 19.39 29.98 -19.21
N TRP A 5 19.63 29.40 -18.02
CA TRP A 5 18.96 28.18 -17.54
C TRP A 5 18.75 28.30 -16.03
N ASN A 6 17.49 28.27 -15.57
CA ASN A 6 17.11 28.33 -14.16
C ASN A 6 16.48 26.98 -13.77
N CYS A 7 17.26 26.05 -13.18
CA CYS A 7 16.78 25.03 -12.21
C CYS A 7 17.88 24.13 -11.62
N LEU A 8 19.08 24.68 -11.38
CA LEU A 8 20.14 24.18 -10.48
C LEU A 8 21.08 25.38 -10.28
N SER A 9 22.03 25.35 -9.33
CA SER A 9 23.08 26.38 -9.33
C SER A 9 23.74 26.39 -10.72
N LYS A 10 23.64 27.51 -11.47
CA LYS A 10 24.07 27.65 -12.89
C LYS A 10 25.45 27.06 -13.18
N LYS A 11 26.29 26.98 -12.14
CA LYS A 11 27.65 26.45 -12.16
C LYS A 11 27.71 24.92 -12.35
N LYS A 12 26.93 24.13 -11.60
CA LYS A 12 27.01 22.64 -11.62
C LYS A 12 26.46 22.06 -12.94
N LEU A 13 25.37 22.63 -13.46
CA LEU A 13 24.82 22.26 -14.78
C LEU A 13 25.74 22.61 -15.94
N HIS A 14 26.31 23.81 -15.92
CA HIS A 14 27.25 24.22 -16.96
C HIS A 14 28.49 23.33 -16.95
N GLU A 15 28.99 22.92 -15.78
CA GLU A 15 30.11 21.98 -15.67
C GLU A 15 29.77 20.59 -16.23
N VAL A 16 28.58 20.05 -15.96
CA VAL A 16 28.13 18.75 -16.48
C VAL A 16 27.87 18.78 -17.99
N TRP A 17 27.13 19.77 -18.47
CA TRP A 17 26.80 19.92 -19.90
C TRP A 17 28.06 20.21 -20.74
N GLU A 18 28.98 20.99 -20.18
CA GLU A 18 30.31 21.22 -20.75
C GLU A 18 31.30 20.11 -20.36
N SER A 19 30.89 18.86 -20.14
CA SER A 19 31.82 17.76 -19.90
C SER A 19 31.59 16.60 -20.86
N GLY A 20 32.70 16.02 -21.35
CA GLY A 20 32.71 14.78 -22.13
C GLY A 20 31.74 14.76 -23.31
N LYS A 21 30.92 13.70 -23.37
CA LYS A 21 29.98 13.39 -24.45
C LYS A 21 28.83 14.42 -24.58
N LEU A 22 28.45 15.11 -23.51
CA LEU A 22 27.29 16.02 -23.55
C LEU A 22 27.55 17.30 -24.36
N ARG A 23 28.82 17.72 -24.52
CA ARG A 23 29.21 18.89 -25.32
C ARG A 23 28.78 18.82 -26.78
N GLU A 24 28.65 17.61 -27.32
CA GLU A 24 28.31 17.43 -28.74
C GLU A 24 26.81 17.28 -28.98
N ILE A 25 25.98 17.26 -27.92
CA ILE A 25 24.53 17.27 -28.03
C ILE A 25 24.05 18.71 -28.21
N ARG A 26 23.30 18.94 -29.27
CA ARG A 26 22.83 20.27 -29.70
C ARG A 26 21.33 20.41 -29.52
N LEU A 27 20.88 21.62 -29.16
CA LEU A 27 19.48 22.00 -29.24
C LEU A 27 19.27 22.89 -30.46
N ALA A 28 18.20 22.64 -31.21
CA ALA A 28 17.82 23.47 -32.34
C ALA A 28 17.44 24.89 -31.87
N GLN A 29 17.64 25.89 -32.72
CA GLN A 29 17.31 27.28 -32.39
C GLN A 29 15.84 27.45 -31.99
N LYS A 30 14.94 26.67 -32.60
CA LYS A 30 13.50 26.68 -32.29
C LYS A 30 13.25 26.23 -30.84
N SER A 31 13.82 25.10 -30.44
CA SER A 31 13.80 24.59 -29.06
C SER A 31 14.38 25.61 -28.06
N VAL A 32 15.52 26.24 -28.41
CA VAL A 32 16.11 27.30 -27.58
C VAL A 32 15.18 28.51 -27.40
N ARG A 33 14.32 28.82 -28.39
CA ARG A 33 13.34 29.91 -28.27
C ARG A 33 12.20 29.53 -27.32
N TYR A 34 11.67 28.31 -27.42
CA TYR A 34 10.63 27.83 -26.48
C TYR A 34 11.12 27.84 -25.03
N LEU A 35 12.39 27.53 -24.80
CA LEU A 35 13.00 27.56 -23.47
C LEU A 35 13.19 28.98 -22.91
N LYS A 36 13.09 30.01 -23.76
CA LYS A 36 13.17 31.43 -23.39
C LYS A 36 11.82 32.10 -23.28
N SER A 37 10.75 31.54 -23.85
CA SER A 37 9.39 32.09 -23.72
C SER A 37 8.83 31.79 -22.32
N LYS A 38 8.26 32.81 -21.67
CA LYS A 38 7.65 32.71 -20.33
C LYS A 38 6.20 32.21 -20.35
N ASP A 39 5.60 32.06 -21.53
CA ASP A 39 4.15 31.81 -21.70
C ASP A 39 3.80 30.33 -21.91
N ALA A 40 4.29 29.46 -21.02
CA ALA A 40 4.04 28.01 -21.12
C ALA A 40 3.43 27.49 -19.83
N ASP A 41 2.27 28.03 -19.44
CA ASP A 41 1.46 27.44 -18.37
C ASP A 41 0.95 26.07 -18.83
N VAL A 42 1.21 25.06 -18.00
CA VAL A 42 0.72 23.69 -18.21
C VAL A 42 -0.80 23.68 -18.11
N VAL A 43 -1.49 23.24 -19.17
CA VAL A 43 -2.94 23.07 -19.20
C VAL A 43 -3.24 21.58 -19.23
N GLU A 44 -4.00 21.10 -18.25
CA GLU A 44 -4.35 19.68 -18.10
C GLU A 44 -4.97 19.12 -19.38
N ASP A 45 -4.47 17.96 -19.82
CA ASP A 45 -4.92 17.21 -20.99
C ASP A 45 -4.85 17.99 -22.34
N GLN A 46 -4.18 19.15 -22.38
CA GLN A 46 -3.99 19.98 -23.59
C GLN A 46 -2.54 20.37 -23.85
N TYR A 47 -1.77 20.71 -22.80
CA TYR A 47 -0.38 21.11 -22.93
C TYR A 47 0.38 20.84 -21.63
N GLU A 48 1.16 19.76 -21.61
CA GLU A 48 1.88 19.31 -20.39
C GLU A 48 3.37 19.71 -20.40
N GLY A 49 3.71 20.79 -21.11
CA GLY A 49 5.05 21.38 -21.06
C GLY A 49 6.11 20.64 -21.87
N GLY A 50 5.74 19.89 -22.92
CA GLY A 50 6.67 19.11 -23.75
C GLY A 50 7.77 19.92 -24.47
N HIS A 51 7.56 21.24 -24.66
CA HIS A 51 8.61 22.13 -25.19
C HIS A 51 9.65 22.55 -24.13
N GLN A 52 9.37 22.34 -22.84
CA GLN A 52 10.30 22.65 -21.76
C GLN A 52 11.39 21.59 -21.64
N LEU A 53 12.50 21.97 -21.01
CA LEU A 53 13.58 21.05 -20.65
C LEU A 53 13.51 20.80 -19.16
N TRP A 54 13.18 19.57 -18.81
CA TRP A 54 12.99 19.18 -17.42
C TRP A 54 14.30 18.81 -16.74
N GLN A 55 14.35 19.09 -15.44
CA GLN A 55 15.52 18.81 -14.61
C GLN A 55 15.81 17.30 -14.50
N GLY A 56 14.78 16.45 -14.51
CA GLY A 56 14.95 15.00 -14.56
C GLY A 56 15.68 14.55 -15.84
N THR A 57 15.50 15.25 -16.96
CA THR A 57 16.16 14.90 -18.23
C THR A 57 17.66 15.15 -18.13
N LEU A 58 18.03 16.28 -17.52
CA LEU A 58 19.43 16.65 -17.27
C LEU A 58 20.10 15.68 -16.29
N LEU A 59 19.41 15.32 -15.21
CA LEU A 59 19.89 14.32 -14.25
C LEU A 59 20.20 12.99 -14.96
N GLN A 60 19.26 12.49 -15.75
CA GLN A 60 19.42 11.21 -16.44
C GLN A 60 20.50 11.27 -17.54
N LEU A 61 20.62 12.37 -18.30
CA LEU A 61 21.73 12.58 -19.23
C LEU A 61 23.09 12.55 -18.53
N SER A 62 23.20 13.17 -17.35
CA SER A 62 24.44 13.18 -16.57
C SER A 62 24.85 11.77 -16.12
N PHE A 63 23.87 10.93 -15.77
CA PHE A 63 24.10 9.52 -15.46
C PHE A 63 24.54 8.74 -16.69
N LEU A 64 23.82 8.86 -17.81
CA LEU A 64 24.12 8.16 -19.06
C LEU A 64 25.51 8.53 -19.62
N ALA A 65 25.92 9.80 -19.47
CA ALA A 65 27.23 10.28 -19.90
C ALA A 65 28.41 9.68 -19.12
N GLN A 66 28.16 9.21 -17.90
CA GLN A 66 29.16 8.56 -17.04
C GLN A 66 29.23 7.04 -17.26
N GLN A 67 28.25 6.44 -17.94
CA GLN A 67 28.24 5.00 -18.18
C GLN A 67 29.16 4.62 -19.36
N ALA A 68 29.65 3.38 -19.31
CA ALA A 68 30.21 2.73 -20.48
C ALA A 68 29.13 2.57 -21.56
N GLU A 69 29.55 2.32 -22.81
CA GLU A 69 28.60 2.09 -23.91
C GLU A 69 27.67 0.92 -23.59
N PHE A 70 26.37 1.16 -23.77
CA PHE A 70 25.32 0.18 -23.60
C PHE A 70 25.26 -0.72 -24.84
N LYS A 71 25.10 -2.03 -24.62
CA LYS A 71 24.82 -3.00 -25.69
C LYS A 71 23.32 -3.04 -25.98
N ILE A 72 22.83 -2.02 -26.67
CA ILE A 72 21.40 -1.79 -26.95
C ILE A 72 21.18 -1.54 -28.44
N THR A 73 20.08 -2.06 -29.00
CA THR A 73 19.74 -1.94 -30.42
C THR A 73 18.46 -1.14 -30.66
N ASN A 74 17.44 -1.34 -29.83
CA ASN A 74 16.15 -0.66 -29.91
C ASN A 74 15.89 0.11 -28.61
N VAL A 75 15.62 1.40 -28.73
CA VAL A 75 15.37 2.31 -27.60
C VAL A 75 14.00 2.96 -27.71
N MET A 76 13.33 3.13 -26.58
CA MET A 76 12.11 3.95 -26.50
C MET A 76 12.35 5.14 -25.56
N ASP A 77 12.07 6.35 -26.02
CA ASP A 77 12.10 7.60 -25.24
C ASP A 77 10.64 8.04 -25.00
N VAL A 78 10.13 7.77 -23.80
CA VAL A 78 8.71 7.96 -23.42
C VAL A 78 8.51 9.30 -22.73
N GLY A 79 7.61 10.13 -23.26
CA GLY A 79 7.47 11.52 -22.84
C GLY A 79 8.71 12.33 -23.25
N CYS A 80 9.12 12.19 -24.50
CA CYS A 80 10.46 12.57 -24.93
C CYS A 80 10.70 14.09 -24.93
N GLY A 81 9.67 14.92 -25.12
CA GLY A 81 9.81 16.38 -25.22
C GLY A 81 10.89 16.81 -26.23
N ASN A 82 12.05 17.23 -25.72
CA ASN A 82 13.19 17.60 -26.54
C ASN A 82 13.94 16.41 -27.21
N GLY A 83 13.65 15.16 -26.86
CA GLY A 83 14.25 13.95 -27.41
C GLY A 83 15.70 13.70 -27.03
N LEU A 84 16.22 14.41 -26.03
CA LEU A 84 17.66 14.43 -25.75
C LEU A 84 18.19 13.08 -25.27
N LEU A 85 17.38 12.30 -24.53
CA LEU A 85 17.79 11.00 -24.01
C LEU A 85 17.96 10.01 -25.17
N GLY A 86 16.96 9.91 -26.05
CA GLY A 86 17.05 9.10 -27.26
C GLY A 86 18.16 9.54 -28.22
N ILE A 87 18.36 10.86 -28.42
CA ILE A 87 19.46 11.39 -29.24
C ILE A 87 20.81 11.00 -28.66
N PHE A 88 21.00 11.15 -27.35
CA PHE A 88 22.24 10.78 -26.68
C PHE A 88 22.55 9.29 -26.87
N LEU A 89 21.55 8.44 -26.66
CA LEU A 89 21.69 6.99 -26.83
C LEU A 89 22.00 6.61 -28.28
N ALA A 90 21.34 7.24 -29.26
CA ALA A 90 21.58 7.00 -30.68
C ALA A 90 22.97 7.45 -31.17
N LYS A 91 23.55 8.48 -30.55
CA LYS A 91 24.84 9.04 -30.94
C LYS A 91 26.02 8.26 -30.37
N TYR A 92 25.87 7.72 -29.17
CA TYR A 92 26.96 7.11 -28.40
C TYR A 92 26.85 5.60 -28.20
N ASN A 93 25.90 4.94 -28.86
CA ASN A 93 25.75 3.49 -28.86
C ASN A 93 25.32 3.03 -30.26
N ASP A 94 25.47 1.73 -30.56
CA ASP A 94 25.09 1.16 -31.87
C ASP A 94 23.57 0.88 -31.95
N VAL A 95 22.78 1.95 -31.77
CA VAL A 95 21.32 1.89 -31.84
C VAL A 95 20.88 1.87 -33.30
N GLN A 96 20.02 0.89 -33.61
CA GLN A 96 19.38 0.73 -34.91
C GLN A 96 18.12 1.58 -35.01
N HIS A 97 17.31 1.60 -33.95
CA HIS A 97 16.05 2.35 -33.94
C HIS A 97 15.73 2.98 -32.59
N VAL A 98 15.24 4.22 -32.62
CA VAL A 98 14.67 4.91 -31.46
C VAL A 98 13.22 5.29 -31.72
N VAL A 99 12.32 4.90 -30.85
CA VAL A 99 10.95 5.43 -30.85
C VAL A 99 10.90 6.62 -29.90
N PHE A 100 10.53 7.78 -30.43
CA PHE A 100 10.27 8.98 -29.65
C PHE A 100 8.76 9.14 -29.49
N GLN A 101 8.29 9.15 -28.25
CA GLN A 101 6.87 9.33 -27.96
C GLN A 101 6.62 10.57 -27.11
N ASP A 102 5.62 11.35 -27.51
CA ASP A 102 5.07 12.45 -26.72
C ASP A 102 3.53 12.44 -26.79
N LEU A 103 2.86 13.09 -25.84
CA LEU A 103 1.41 13.25 -25.88
C LEU A 103 1.00 14.09 -27.09
N ASN A 104 1.78 15.13 -27.43
CA ASN A 104 1.41 16.11 -28.43
C ASN A 104 2.27 15.98 -29.70
N GLU A 105 1.61 15.91 -30.86
CA GLU A 105 2.28 15.76 -32.15
C GLU A 105 3.13 16.98 -32.52
N ASP A 106 2.71 18.18 -32.09
CA ASP A 106 3.45 19.43 -32.31
C ASP A 106 4.77 19.45 -31.54
N VAL A 107 4.86 18.87 -30.34
CA VAL A 107 6.12 18.70 -29.62
C VAL A 107 7.11 17.87 -30.45
N LEU A 108 6.63 16.79 -31.07
CA LEU A 108 7.45 15.92 -31.92
C LEU A 108 7.93 16.67 -33.17
N SER A 109 7.04 17.38 -33.87
CA SER A 109 7.38 18.09 -35.11
C SER A 109 8.21 19.35 -34.88
N ASP A 110 7.96 20.07 -33.78
CA ASP A 110 8.51 21.41 -33.54
C ASP A 110 9.69 21.45 -32.58
N THR A 111 9.92 20.37 -31.82
CA THR A 111 10.99 20.28 -30.82
C THR A 111 11.87 19.07 -31.05
N THR A 112 11.29 17.86 -31.03
CA THR A 112 12.06 16.61 -31.12
C THR A 112 12.73 16.47 -32.49
N GLN A 113 12.00 16.65 -33.59
CA GLN A 113 12.51 16.54 -34.96
C GLN A 113 13.64 17.55 -35.25
N PRO A 114 13.50 18.86 -34.97
CA PRO A 114 14.60 19.80 -35.16
C PRO A 114 15.85 19.45 -34.34
N ASN A 115 15.68 18.93 -33.11
CA ASN A 115 16.80 18.48 -32.29
C ASN A 115 17.50 17.25 -32.90
N LEU A 116 16.75 16.30 -33.46
CA LEU A 116 17.32 15.15 -34.20
C LEU A 116 18.14 15.62 -35.41
N ASP A 117 17.64 16.58 -36.17
CA ASP A 117 18.29 17.11 -37.37
C ASP A 117 19.64 17.79 -37.05
N VAL A 118 19.68 18.66 -36.04
CA VAL A 118 20.93 19.37 -35.66
C VAL A 118 21.97 18.44 -35.03
N ASN A 119 21.55 17.28 -34.54
CA ASN A 119 22.44 16.23 -34.04
C ASN A 119 22.82 15.19 -35.10
N GLY A 120 22.29 15.30 -36.33
CA GLY A 120 22.63 14.43 -37.45
C GLY A 120 22.08 13.01 -37.33
N ILE A 121 20.98 12.82 -36.60
CA ILE A 121 20.33 11.49 -36.51
C ILE A 121 19.54 11.24 -37.80
N HIS A 122 19.92 10.20 -38.54
CA HIS A 122 19.30 9.88 -39.82
C HIS A 122 17.84 9.43 -39.64
N LYS A 123 16.94 9.85 -40.54
CA LYS A 123 15.48 9.55 -40.47
C LYS A 123 15.15 8.05 -40.42
N SER A 124 16.01 7.19 -40.97
CA SER A 124 15.82 5.74 -40.92
C SER A 124 16.05 5.11 -39.54
N LYS A 125 16.58 5.88 -38.57
CA LYS A 125 16.92 5.40 -37.23
C LYS A 125 15.87 5.75 -36.18
N TYR A 126 14.78 6.42 -36.54
CA TYR A 126 13.75 6.76 -35.57
C TYR A 126 12.35 6.80 -36.16
N SER A 127 11.36 6.71 -35.28
CA SER A 127 9.96 6.97 -35.58
C SER A 127 9.31 7.75 -34.45
N PHE A 128 8.20 8.41 -34.77
CA PHE A 128 7.40 9.16 -33.82
C PHE A 128 6.12 8.42 -33.47
N VAL A 129 5.71 8.56 -32.21
CA VAL A 129 4.39 8.14 -31.73
C VAL A 129 3.80 9.32 -30.96
N ALA A 130 2.63 9.79 -31.38
CA ALA A 130 1.90 10.84 -30.67
C ALA A 130 0.67 10.26 -29.98
N GLY A 131 0.35 10.78 -28.79
CA GLY A 131 -0.91 10.50 -28.10
C GLY A 131 -0.75 9.83 -26.74
N PRO A 132 -1.88 9.54 -26.07
CA PRO A 132 -1.92 9.07 -24.69
C PRO A 132 -1.53 7.60 -24.54
N TRP A 133 -0.95 7.27 -23.40
CA TRP A 133 -0.64 5.89 -23.03
C TRP A 133 -1.86 5.13 -22.52
N PRO A 134 -1.87 3.80 -22.67
CA PRO A 134 -0.94 2.99 -23.48
C PRO A 134 -1.35 2.94 -24.97
N ASP A 135 -2.48 3.53 -25.34
CA ASP A 135 -3.17 3.30 -26.61
C ASP A 135 -2.44 3.82 -27.84
N CYS A 136 -1.59 4.85 -27.71
CA CYS A 136 -0.84 5.39 -28.85
C CYS A 136 0.17 4.40 -29.46
N PHE A 137 0.49 3.30 -28.78
CA PHE A 137 1.46 2.31 -29.24
C PHE A 137 0.84 1.08 -29.93
N GLN A 138 -0.45 1.11 -30.28
CA GLN A 138 -1.15 -0.02 -30.91
C GLN A 138 -0.46 -0.53 -32.18
N ASP A 139 0.17 0.36 -32.97
CA ASP A 139 0.87 -0.02 -34.20
C ASP A 139 2.27 -0.64 -33.96
N LEU A 140 2.74 -0.71 -32.70
CA LEU A 140 4.04 -1.27 -32.33
C LEU A 140 3.97 -2.72 -31.84
N GLU A 141 2.89 -3.46 -32.13
CA GLU A 141 2.57 -4.75 -31.50
C GLU A 141 3.66 -5.83 -31.52
N GLU A 142 4.58 -5.79 -32.48
CA GLU A 142 5.71 -6.75 -32.58
C GLU A 142 7.06 -6.17 -32.13
N THR A 143 7.10 -4.91 -31.67
CA THR A 143 8.34 -4.23 -31.33
C THR A 143 8.64 -4.33 -29.84
N SER A 144 9.88 -4.65 -29.49
CA SER A 144 10.37 -4.64 -28.12
C SER A 144 11.72 -3.94 -28.01
N PHE A 145 11.98 -3.35 -26.85
CA PHE A 145 13.07 -2.42 -26.63
C PHE A 145 14.08 -2.97 -25.61
N ASP A 146 15.37 -2.78 -25.90
CA ASP A 146 16.45 -3.12 -24.97
C ASP A 146 16.50 -2.12 -23.82
N LEU A 147 16.19 -0.85 -24.12
CA LEU A 147 16.20 0.22 -23.14
C LEU A 147 15.00 1.14 -23.33
N ILE A 148 14.29 1.39 -22.24
CA ILE A 148 13.26 2.44 -22.19
C ILE A 148 13.79 3.56 -21.29
N VAL A 149 13.74 4.79 -21.77
CA VAL A 149 14.06 5.98 -20.99
C VAL A 149 12.84 6.86 -20.88
N SER A 150 12.70 7.52 -19.73
CA SER A 150 11.60 8.45 -19.47
C SER A 150 12.01 9.47 -18.42
N SER A 151 11.48 10.68 -18.52
CA SER A 151 11.80 11.79 -17.63
C SER A 151 10.54 12.59 -17.32
N ASP A 152 10.30 12.87 -16.05
CA ASP A 152 9.21 13.72 -15.57
C ASP A 152 7.83 13.31 -16.09
N THR A 153 7.59 12.00 -16.22
CA THR A 153 6.34 11.39 -16.70
C THR A 153 5.44 10.87 -15.57
N VAL A 154 5.91 10.94 -14.32
CA VAL A 154 5.24 10.43 -13.11
C VAL A 154 4.70 11.56 -12.24
N TYR A 155 4.39 12.71 -12.82
CA TYR A 155 3.87 13.88 -12.09
C TYR A 155 2.41 13.72 -11.62
N ARG A 156 1.67 12.70 -12.11
CA ARG A 156 0.29 12.39 -11.68
C ARG A 156 0.10 10.90 -11.43
N ILE A 157 -0.46 10.54 -10.27
CA ILE A 157 -0.77 9.14 -9.90
C ILE A 157 -1.70 8.47 -10.92
N LYS A 158 -2.69 9.21 -11.47
CA LYS A 158 -3.65 8.68 -12.46
C LYS A 158 -2.97 8.04 -13.68
N ASN A 159 -1.74 8.45 -14.02
CA ASN A 159 -1.00 7.98 -15.19
C ASN A 159 -0.06 6.81 -14.88
N PHE A 160 0.14 6.43 -13.61
CA PHE A 160 1.12 5.41 -13.22
C PHE A 160 0.82 4.04 -13.84
N GLU A 161 -0.45 3.64 -13.84
CA GLU A 161 -0.88 2.38 -14.45
C GLU A 161 -0.57 2.34 -15.95
N ASN A 162 -0.93 3.41 -16.66
CA ASN A 162 -0.74 3.49 -18.11
C ASN A 162 0.74 3.47 -18.49
N LEU A 163 1.58 4.23 -17.79
CA LEU A 163 3.03 4.23 -18.03
C LEU A 163 3.66 2.87 -17.71
N HIS A 164 3.25 2.24 -16.61
CA HIS A 164 3.75 0.92 -16.24
C HIS A 164 3.30 -0.18 -17.21
N LEU A 165 2.10 -0.07 -17.80
CA LEU A 165 1.66 -0.96 -18.89
C LEU A 165 2.55 -0.82 -20.12
N VAL A 166 3.01 0.39 -20.45
CA VAL A 166 3.99 0.62 -21.53
C VAL A 166 5.29 -0.13 -21.22
N PHE A 167 5.81 0.00 -19.99
CA PHE A 167 7.01 -0.72 -19.56
C PHE A 167 6.84 -2.23 -19.68
N GLN A 168 5.71 -2.75 -19.19
CA GLN A 168 5.41 -4.18 -19.22
C GLN A 168 5.27 -4.73 -20.65
N ARG A 169 4.63 -3.97 -21.54
CA ARG A 169 4.32 -4.43 -22.90
C ARG A 169 5.54 -4.38 -23.81
N TYR A 170 6.34 -3.33 -23.69
CA TYR A 170 7.37 -3.01 -24.70
C TYR A 170 8.81 -3.27 -24.25
N LEU A 171 9.10 -3.45 -22.96
CA LEU A 171 10.45 -3.85 -22.54
C LEU A 171 10.73 -5.29 -23.00
N LYS A 172 11.85 -5.53 -23.67
CA LYS A 172 12.30 -6.89 -24.03
C LYS A 172 12.36 -7.76 -22.78
N LYS A 173 11.82 -8.98 -22.86
CA LYS A 173 11.82 -9.95 -21.76
C LYS A 173 13.18 -10.63 -21.61
N THR A 174 14.21 -9.85 -21.30
CA THR A 174 15.59 -10.31 -21.07
C THR A 174 16.16 -9.65 -19.82
N LYS A 175 17.15 -10.30 -19.19
CA LYS A 175 17.82 -9.78 -17.98
C LYS A 175 18.62 -8.49 -18.21
N ASP A 176 19.00 -8.24 -19.46
CA ASP A 176 19.83 -7.11 -19.85
C ASP A 176 18.97 -5.88 -20.20
N ALA A 177 17.69 -6.09 -20.51
CA ALA A 177 16.75 -5.01 -20.77
C ALA A 177 16.49 -4.18 -19.51
N SER A 178 16.45 -2.86 -19.67
CA SER A 178 16.36 -1.92 -18.55
C SER A 178 15.40 -0.77 -18.83
N ILE A 179 14.84 -0.19 -17.77
CA ILE A 179 14.14 1.10 -17.83
C ILE A 179 14.88 2.08 -16.94
N TYR A 180 15.11 3.29 -17.43
CA TYR A 180 15.57 4.41 -16.61
C TYR A 180 14.47 5.48 -16.57
N LEU A 181 14.05 5.85 -15.36
CA LEU A 181 13.00 6.86 -15.16
C LEU A 181 13.46 7.91 -14.16
N SER A 182 13.51 9.17 -14.57
CA SER A 182 13.83 10.31 -13.70
C SER A 182 12.65 11.24 -13.49
N GLY A 183 12.69 12.04 -12.44
CA GLY A 183 11.68 13.06 -12.17
C GLY A 183 11.85 13.66 -10.79
N LYS A 184 10.94 14.56 -10.41
CA LYS A 184 10.89 15.08 -9.04
C LYS A 184 10.43 13.99 -8.08
N ASP A 185 11.01 13.98 -6.89
CA ASP A 185 10.59 13.09 -5.81
C ASP A 185 9.10 13.29 -5.49
N LEU A 186 8.65 14.55 -5.50
CA LEU A 186 7.25 14.96 -5.28
C LEU A 186 6.88 16.16 -6.16
N TYR A 187 5.72 16.11 -6.82
CA TYR A 187 5.13 17.25 -7.53
C TYR A 187 4.01 17.86 -6.69
N PHE A 188 4.29 19.00 -6.06
CA PHE A 188 3.28 19.74 -5.29
C PHE A 188 2.10 20.16 -6.19
N GLY A 189 0.89 19.71 -5.84
CA GLY A 189 -0.36 20.06 -6.54
C GLY A 189 -0.89 19.01 -7.53
N ASN A 190 -0.12 17.97 -7.86
CA ASN A 190 -0.53 16.91 -8.82
C ASN A 190 -0.44 15.48 -8.23
N ASP A 191 -0.12 15.37 -6.93
CA ASP A 191 -0.01 14.14 -6.13
C ASP A 191 0.98 13.06 -6.62
N GLY A 192 1.63 13.24 -7.78
CA GLY A 192 2.65 12.33 -8.30
C GLY A 192 4.09 12.62 -7.83
N GLY A 193 5.04 11.88 -8.38
CA GLY A 193 6.47 11.96 -8.09
C GLY A 193 7.16 10.61 -8.16
N ILE A 194 8.50 10.61 -8.06
CA ILE A 194 9.31 9.40 -8.01
C ILE A 194 8.98 8.56 -6.78
N LEU A 195 8.73 9.18 -5.63
CA LEU A 195 8.42 8.44 -4.39
C LEU A 195 7.10 7.65 -4.48
N PRO A 196 5.95 8.25 -4.82
CA PRO A 196 4.71 7.49 -4.99
C PRO A 196 4.79 6.52 -6.18
N PHE A 197 5.57 6.82 -7.23
CA PHE A 197 5.78 5.87 -8.33
C PHE A 197 6.63 4.66 -7.90
N LEU A 198 7.65 4.87 -7.07
CA LEU A 198 8.48 3.80 -6.52
C LEU A 198 7.63 2.85 -5.68
N GLU A 199 6.74 3.37 -4.84
CA GLU A 199 5.75 2.59 -4.09
C GLU A 199 4.86 1.79 -5.05
N PHE A 200 4.25 2.47 -6.03
CA PHE A 200 3.39 1.85 -7.04
C PHE A 200 4.08 0.70 -7.79
N VAL A 201 5.29 0.90 -8.31
CA VAL A 201 6.03 -0.16 -9.05
C VAL A 201 6.44 -1.30 -8.12
N THR A 202 6.83 -0.99 -6.88
CA THR A 202 7.16 -2.00 -5.87
C THR A 202 5.93 -2.86 -5.55
N GLU A 203 4.73 -2.28 -5.48
CA GLU A 203 3.48 -3.01 -5.29
C GLU A 203 3.12 -3.91 -6.48
N LYS A 204 3.36 -3.44 -7.71
CA LYS A 204 3.14 -4.24 -8.93
C LYS A 204 4.07 -5.45 -9.02
N ASN A 205 5.26 -5.35 -8.43
CA ASN A 205 6.25 -6.43 -8.31
C ASN A 205 6.59 -7.12 -9.66
N LEU A 206 6.50 -6.39 -10.77
CA LEU A 206 6.97 -6.86 -12.08
C LEU A 206 8.43 -6.51 -12.32
N PHE A 207 8.89 -5.42 -11.72
CA PHE A 207 10.24 -4.91 -11.88
C PHE A 207 10.94 -4.76 -10.53
N ASP A 208 12.20 -5.16 -10.48
CA ASP A 208 13.14 -4.75 -9.43
C ASP A 208 13.51 -3.28 -9.69
N VAL A 209 13.43 -2.43 -8.66
CA VAL A 209 13.67 -0.99 -8.79
C VAL A 209 14.80 -0.54 -7.87
N THR A 210 15.75 0.22 -8.39
CA THR A 210 16.83 0.84 -7.61
C THR A 210 16.91 2.34 -7.90
N VAL A 211 17.15 3.15 -6.88
CA VAL A 211 17.51 4.56 -7.05
C VAL A 211 19.01 4.61 -7.36
N VAL A 212 19.38 5.04 -8.56
CA VAL A 212 20.78 5.02 -9.03
C VAL A 212 21.46 6.39 -9.01
N MET A 213 20.68 7.47 -8.91
CA MET A 213 21.19 8.83 -8.76
C MET A 213 20.13 9.74 -8.12
N THR A 214 20.58 10.69 -7.30
CA THR A 214 19.74 11.76 -6.74
C THR A 214 20.42 13.12 -6.93
N ASP A 215 19.62 14.17 -7.05
CA ASP A 215 20.09 15.56 -7.08
C ASP A 215 19.25 16.40 -6.11
N GLU A 216 19.93 16.87 -5.06
CA GLU A 216 19.33 17.64 -3.98
C GLU A 216 19.22 19.11 -4.37
N GLY A 217 17.99 19.63 -4.29
CA GLY A 217 17.66 21.01 -4.64
C GLY A 217 16.48 21.53 -3.83
N SER A 218 15.83 22.60 -4.28
CA SER A 218 14.57 23.07 -3.66
C SER A 218 13.46 22.02 -3.72
N VAL A 219 13.49 21.17 -4.75
CA VAL A 219 12.76 19.90 -4.85
C VAL A 219 13.76 18.85 -5.33
N ASN A 220 13.87 17.75 -4.60
CA ASN A 220 14.76 16.66 -4.94
C ASN A 220 14.31 15.97 -6.24
N HIS A 221 15.28 15.51 -7.02
CA HIS A 221 15.05 14.66 -8.18
C HIS A 221 15.80 13.35 -8.02
N SER A 222 15.18 12.28 -8.48
CA SER A 222 15.74 10.93 -8.41
C SER A 222 15.69 10.27 -9.77
N LEU A 223 16.64 9.37 -10.01
CA LEU A 223 16.71 8.49 -11.17
C LEU A 223 16.54 7.05 -10.70
N LEU A 224 15.48 6.41 -11.18
CA LEU A 224 15.19 5.00 -10.99
C LEU A 224 15.80 4.16 -12.12
N HIS A 225 16.26 2.97 -11.77
CA HIS A 225 16.61 1.89 -12.68
C HIS A 225 15.68 0.70 -12.40
N LEU A 226 14.87 0.33 -13.38
CA LEU A 226 13.97 -0.81 -13.28
C LEU A 226 14.46 -1.95 -14.18
N LYS A 227 14.41 -3.17 -13.68
CA LYS A 227 14.68 -4.40 -14.44
C LYS A 227 13.60 -5.42 -14.19
N TRP A 228 13.36 -6.33 -15.13
CA TRP A 228 12.47 -7.46 -14.88
C TRP A 228 12.89 -8.20 -13.60
N ASN A 229 11.94 -8.40 -12.70
CA ASN A 229 12.16 -9.29 -11.57
C ASN A 229 12.43 -10.69 -12.13
N ASN A 230 13.46 -11.37 -11.61
CA ASN A 230 13.91 -12.71 -12.05
C ASN A 230 12.78 -13.77 -12.08
N TYR A 231 11.66 -13.49 -11.41
CA TYR A 231 10.44 -14.28 -11.39
C TYR A 231 9.83 -14.58 -12.78
N LEU A 232 10.06 -13.74 -13.78
CA LEU A 232 9.45 -13.88 -15.12
C LEU A 232 10.27 -14.69 -16.13
N SER A 233 11.47 -15.15 -15.78
CA SER A 233 12.35 -15.90 -16.69
C SER A 233 11.91 -17.34 -17.01
N ILE A 234 10.76 -17.79 -16.48
CA ILE A 234 10.17 -19.10 -16.75
C ILE A 234 8.75 -18.90 -17.28
N ARG A 235 8.58 -18.55 -18.56
CA ARG A 235 7.35 -18.78 -19.34
C ARG A 235 7.55 -18.43 -20.81
N SER A 236 8.22 -19.33 -21.51
CA SER A 236 8.18 -19.46 -22.97
C SER A 236 8.14 -20.94 -23.36
N SER A 237 6.98 -21.56 -23.17
CA SER A 237 6.52 -22.73 -23.94
C SER A 237 5.05 -22.97 -23.59
N GLY A 238 4.30 -23.41 -24.59
CA GLY A 238 2.86 -23.30 -24.67
C GLY A 238 2.04 -24.16 -23.72
N GLU A 239 0.75 -23.95 -23.91
CA GLU A 239 -0.40 -24.77 -23.53
C GLU A 239 -1.05 -24.60 -22.15
N VAL A 240 -2.37 -24.66 -22.26
CA VAL A 240 -3.44 -24.37 -21.32
C VAL A 240 -3.40 -25.33 -20.14
N GLY A 241 -3.54 -24.79 -18.93
CA GLY A 241 -3.75 -25.59 -17.73
C GLY A 241 -3.57 -24.79 -16.46
N LEU A 242 -4.67 -24.25 -15.94
CA LEU A 242 -4.77 -23.86 -14.54
C LEU A 242 -4.28 -25.01 -13.66
N LYS A 243 -3.13 -24.82 -13.01
CA LYS A 243 -2.75 -25.40 -11.71
C LYS A 243 -1.57 -24.58 -11.18
N PHE A 244 -1.85 -23.73 -10.21
CA PHE A 244 -0.82 -23.11 -9.37
C PHE A 244 -0.47 -24.09 -8.25
N PRO A 245 0.77 -24.60 -8.17
CA PRO A 245 1.32 -25.10 -6.93
C PRO A 245 1.87 -23.92 -6.12
N SER A 246 1.44 -23.85 -4.87
CA SER A 246 1.89 -22.96 -3.82
C SER A 246 3.39 -23.11 -3.53
N SER A 247 4.18 -22.05 -3.76
CA SER A 247 5.25 -21.58 -2.86
C SER A 247 6.15 -20.56 -3.58
N PHE A 248 5.77 -19.28 -3.57
CA PHE A 248 6.65 -18.10 -3.60
C PHE A 248 5.71 -16.90 -3.41
N LEU A 249 5.34 -16.63 -2.15
CA LEU A 249 4.52 -15.48 -1.78
C LEU A 249 5.37 -14.20 -1.92
N VAL A 250 4.86 -13.23 -2.67
CA VAL A 250 5.24 -11.82 -2.52
C VAL A 250 4.85 -11.40 -1.10
N MET A 251 5.83 -11.07 -0.26
CA MET A 251 5.58 -10.72 1.13
C MET A 251 4.91 -9.33 1.20
N SER A 252 3.67 -9.23 1.68
CA SER A 252 2.94 -7.96 1.79
C SER A 252 3.43 -7.16 3.00
N LYS A 253 4.16 -6.07 2.79
CA LYS A 253 4.60 -5.18 3.89
C LYS A 253 3.40 -4.49 4.55
N VAL A 254 3.49 -4.25 5.85
CA VAL A 254 2.58 -3.32 6.54
C VAL A 254 2.74 -1.94 5.91
N ARG A 255 1.62 -1.30 5.55
CA ARG A 255 1.60 -0.01 4.85
C ARG A 255 1.16 1.11 5.79
N ILE A 256 1.59 2.33 5.45
CA ILE A 256 1.05 3.57 6.04
C ILE A 256 0.70 4.53 4.92
N ASP A 257 -0.50 5.10 4.96
CA ASP A 257 -0.92 6.16 4.04
C ASP A 257 -0.73 7.53 4.71
N ASN A 258 0.50 7.84 5.09
CA ASN A 258 0.84 9.14 5.69
C ASN A 258 2.24 9.59 5.27
N PRO A 259 2.35 10.44 4.22
CA PRO A 259 3.64 10.89 3.71
C PRO A 259 4.42 11.72 4.75
N HIS A 260 3.75 12.33 5.72
CA HIS A 260 4.42 13.11 6.76
C HIS A 260 5.31 12.23 7.66
N LEU A 261 4.96 10.96 7.86
CA LEU A 261 5.79 10.04 8.67
C LEU A 261 7.13 9.71 8.00
N LEU A 262 7.24 9.84 6.67
CA LEU A 262 8.46 9.57 5.92
C LEU A 262 9.52 10.65 6.17
N CYS A 263 9.09 11.90 6.34
CA CYS A 263 9.96 13.05 6.60
C CYS A 263 10.13 13.34 8.10
N MET A 264 9.43 12.62 8.98
CA MET A 264 9.60 12.76 10.42
C MET A 264 10.88 12.05 10.88
N GLU A 265 11.85 12.85 11.35
CA GLU A 265 13.10 12.36 11.94
C GLU A 265 12.83 11.41 13.11
N ASP A 266 11.84 11.75 13.94
CA ASP A 266 11.46 10.98 15.12
C ASP A 266 9.93 10.94 15.27
N ASP A 267 9.42 9.87 15.86
CA ASP A 267 7.98 9.67 16.08
C ASP A 267 7.74 9.08 17.47
N THR A 268 6.74 9.60 18.17
CA THR A 268 6.36 9.15 19.51
C THR A 268 5.03 8.41 19.44
N LEU A 269 5.06 7.12 19.73
CA LEU A 269 3.88 6.30 19.97
C LEU A 269 3.45 6.55 21.42
N TYR A 270 2.77 7.67 21.61
CA TYR A 270 2.49 8.25 22.93
C TYR A 270 1.72 7.29 23.84
N HIS A 271 0.73 6.57 23.31
CA HIS A 271 -0.14 5.70 24.10
C HIS A 271 0.51 4.35 24.44
N PHE A 272 1.57 3.97 23.73
CA PHE A 272 2.47 2.89 24.15
C PHE A 272 3.68 3.39 24.95
N GLY A 273 3.91 4.71 25.01
CA GLY A 273 5.11 5.28 25.62
C GLY A 273 6.40 4.88 24.90
N LEU A 274 6.34 4.64 23.59
CA LEU A 274 7.48 4.26 22.75
C LEU A 274 7.89 5.42 21.84
N LYS A 275 9.15 5.44 21.43
CA LYS A 275 9.70 6.50 20.57
C LYS A 275 10.68 5.91 19.56
N LYS A 276 10.58 6.35 18.30
CA LYS A 276 11.39 5.88 17.16
C LYS A 276 12.89 5.97 17.45
N SER A 277 13.36 7.06 18.04
CA SER A 277 14.77 7.26 18.37
C SER A 277 15.33 6.41 19.52
N THR A 278 14.49 5.91 20.43
CA THR A 278 14.96 5.23 21.66
C THR A 278 14.49 3.78 21.80
N THR A 279 13.69 3.31 20.85
CA THR A 279 13.15 1.95 20.84
C THR A 279 13.71 1.23 19.63
N ASP A 280 14.32 0.06 19.84
CA ASP A 280 14.72 -0.81 18.73
C ASP A 280 13.47 -1.48 18.15
N PHE A 281 12.96 -0.97 17.03
CA PHE A 281 11.79 -1.53 16.36
C PHE A 281 12.12 -2.80 15.56
N THR A 282 13.39 -3.08 15.26
CA THR A 282 13.77 -4.23 14.43
C THR A 282 13.39 -5.56 15.06
N GLN A 283 13.31 -5.61 16.39
CA GLN A 283 12.84 -6.78 17.16
C GLN A 283 11.39 -7.19 16.88
N PHE A 284 10.60 -6.34 16.20
CA PHE A 284 9.21 -6.60 15.82
C PHE A 284 9.05 -6.96 14.34
N GLY A 285 10.12 -7.00 13.55
CA GLY A 285 10.04 -7.26 12.10
C GLY A 285 9.62 -8.68 11.76
N ASP A 286 9.78 -9.61 12.71
CA ASP A 286 9.39 -11.01 12.59
C ASP A 286 7.91 -11.28 12.96
N VAL A 287 7.17 -10.27 13.43
CA VAL A 287 5.78 -10.43 13.84
C VAL A 287 4.92 -10.85 12.63
N LYS A 288 4.11 -11.89 12.83
CA LYS A 288 3.15 -12.41 11.83
C LYS A 288 1.71 -12.33 12.29
N PHE A 289 1.47 -12.21 13.60
CA PHE A 289 0.13 -12.13 14.17
C PHE A 289 0.04 -11.00 15.19
N VAL A 290 -1.00 -10.19 15.08
CA VAL A 290 -1.37 -9.21 16.09
C VAL A 290 -2.71 -9.62 16.66
N CYS A 291 -2.71 -10.12 17.89
CA CYS A 291 -3.90 -10.50 18.63
C CYS A 291 -4.31 -9.36 19.56
N CYS A 292 -5.51 -8.81 19.37
CA CYS A 292 -6.02 -7.72 20.18
C CYS A 292 -7.39 -7.99 20.81
N GLY A 293 -7.66 -7.35 21.93
CA GLY A 293 -8.95 -7.44 22.63
C GLY A 293 -9.09 -6.35 23.70
N GLY A 294 -10.28 -6.17 24.29
CA GLY A 294 -10.52 -4.97 25.12
C GLY A 294 -9.76 -4.90 26.44
N SER A 295 -9.72 -6.02 27.18
CA SER A 295 -9.18 -6.04 28.56
C SER A 295 -7.66 -6.20 28.61
N TYR A 296 -7.00 -5.28 29.33
CA TYR A 296 -5.57 -5.36 29.65
C TYR A 296 -5.18 -6.69 30.32
N THR A 297 -5.91 -7.07 31.38
CA THR A 297 -5.59 -8.27 32.18
C THR A 297 -5.78 -9.54 31.38
N ARG A 298 -6.78 -9.56 30.49
CA ARG A 298 -7.04 -10.69 29.60
C ARG A 298 -5.95 -10.88 28.58
N LEU A 299 -5.47 -9.81 27.94
CA LEU A 299 -4.41 -9.91 26.94
C LEU A 299 -3.06 -10.28 27.57
N GLN A 300 -2.78 -9.79 28.78
CA GLN A 300 -1.63 -10.26 29.58
C GLN A 300 -1.71 -11.76 29.86
N MET A 301 -2.87 -12.24 30.32
CA MET A 301 -3.10 -13.67 30.58
C MET A 301 -2.96 -14.51 29.29
N TYR A 302 -3.51 -14.05 28.17
CA TYR A 302 -3.44 -14.74 26.88
C TYR A 302 -2.01 -14.86 26.38
N ALA A 303 -1.21 -13.80 26.46
CA ALA A 303 0.21 -13.85 26.12
C ALA A 303 0.93 -14.91 26.95
N ALA A 304 0.77 -14.89 28.28
CA ALA A 304 1.42 -15.84 29.18
C ALA A 304 0.98 -17.30 28.95
N LEU A 305 -0.32 -17.54 28.76
CA LEU A 305 -0.85 -18.88 28.46
C LEU A 305 -0.37 -19.39 27.10
N PHE A 306 -0.34 -18.52 26.09
CA PHE A 306 0.15 -18.87 24.77
C PHE A 306 1.62 -19.28 24.79
N ALA A 307 2.47 -18.42 25.38
CA ALA A 307 3.89 -18.70 25.58
C ALA A 307 4.13 -20.04 26.29
N LYS A 308 3.46 -20.25 27.43
CA LYS A 308 3.62 -21.47 28.23
C LYS A 308 3.27 -22.73 27.44
N LYS A 309 2.13 -22.75 26.74
CA LYS A 309 1.71 -23.92 25.97
C LYS A 309 2.53 -24.15 24.70
N ALA A 310 3.00 -23.08 24.05
CA ALA A 310 3.86 -23.17 22.88
C ALA A 310 5.35 -23.41 23.20
N GLY A 311 5.74 -23.40 24.48
CA GLY A 311 7.14 -23.54 24.90
C GLY A 311 8.02 -22.34 24.52
N LEU A 312 7.42 -21.14 24.46
CA LEU A 312 8.07 -19.90 24.03
C LEU A 312 8.28 -18.95 25.23
N PRO A 313 9.28 -18.06 25.17
CA PRO A 313 9.37 -16.95 26.12
C PRO A 313 8.21 -15.96 25.91
N CYS A 314 7.79 -15.33 27.01
CA CYS A 314 6.91 -14.17 26.99
C CYS A 314 7.70 -12.95 27.41
N SER A 315 7.60 -11.86 26.65
CA SER A 315 8.18 -10.58 27.05
C SER A 315 7.52 -10.06 28.33
N GLU A 316 8.18 -9.12 28.99
CA GLU A 316 7.49 -8.19 29.89
C GLU A 316 6.55 -7.26 29.10
N ASN A 317 5.79 -6.41 29.79
CA ASN A 317 4.98 -5.41 29.11
C ASN A 317 5.89 -4.39 28.42
N ILE A 318 5.86 -4.36 27.09
CA ILE A 318 6.66 -3.48 26.25
C ILE A 318 6.13 -2.04 26.32
N SER A 319 4.82 -1.88 26.52
CA SER A 319 4.21 -0.56 26.70
C SER A 319 4.69 0.06 28.01
N LYS A 320 5.09 1.33 27.93
CA LYS A 320 5.48 2.17 29.07
C LYS A 320 4.35 3.09 29.56
N SER A 321 3.14 2.89 29.04
CA SER A 321 1.93 3.61 29.42
C SER A 321 0.95 2.70 30.17
N ASP A 322 0.07 3.30 30.97
CA ASP A 322 -1.06 2.66 31.64
C ASP A 322 -2.28 2.46 30.72
N ARG A 323 -2.29 3.04 29.52
CA ARG A 323 -3.43 2.98 28.59
C ARG A 323 -3.54 1.62 27.91
N PHE A 324 -2.41 1.06 27.48
CA PHE A 324 -2.35 -0.22 26.78
C PHE A 324 -1.23 -1.11 27.31
N CYS A 325 -1.42 -2.44 27.27
CA CYS A 325 -0.36 -3.44 27.31
C CYS A 325 0.08 -3.82 25.91
N LEU A 326 1.33 -4.26 25.83
CA LEU A 326 1.92 -4.81 24.63
C LEU A 326 2.87 -5.94 25.02
N TYR A 327 2.58 -7.18 24.62
CA TYR A 327 3.43 -8.34 24.88
C TYR A 327 3.79 -9.04 23.58
N LYS A 328 4.95 -9.71 23.54
CA LYS A 328 5.40 -10.52 22.40
C LYS A 328 5.70 -11.96 22.85
N THR A 329 5.22 -12.93 22.08
CA THR A 329 5.49 -14.37 22.26
C THR A 329 5.81 -15.01 20.91
N GLY A 330 7.09 -15.27 20.64
CA GLY A 330 7.54 -15.69 19.31
C GLY A 330 7.13 -14.66 18.24
N TYR A 331 6.37 -15.09 17.23
CA TYR A 331 5.88 -14.26 16.13
C TYR A 331 4.52 -13.57 16.40
N VAL A 332 4.03 -13.61 17.64
CA VAL A 332 2.70 -13.07 18.02
C VAL A 332 2.85 -11.86 18.94
N MET A 333 2.19 -10.76 18.60
CA MET A 333 1.96 -9.62 19.48
C MET A 333 0.58 -9.68 20.11
N TRP A 334 0.50 -9.37 21.41
CA TRP A 334 -0.72 -9.31 22.19
C TRP A 334 -0.91 -7.88 22.71
N VAL A 335 -2.02 -7.24 22.38
CA VAL A 335 -2.25 -5.82 22.68
C VAL A 335 -3.71 -5.59 23.11
N ASN A 336 -3.95 -4.86 24.20
CA ASN A 336 -5.32 -4.46 24.51
C ASN A 336 -5.71 -3.18 23.79
N HIS A 337 -7.02 -2.92 23.65
CA HIS A 337 -7.51 -1.74 22.94
C HIS A 337 -8.66 -1.00 23.64
N GLY A 338 -8.96 -1.35 24.90
CA GLY A 338 -10.08 -0.74 25.62
C GLY A 338 -11.44 -1.08 25.01
N MET A 339 -12.39 -0.14 25.08
CA MET A 339 -13.73 -0.29 24.51
C MET A 339 -14.06 0.88 23.59
N GLY A 340 -14.79 0.57 22.52
CA GLY A 340 -15.26 1.51 21.52
C GLY A 340 -14.24 1.84 20.45
N VAL A 341 -14.78 2.21 19.29
CA VAL A 341 -14.04 2.67 18.11
C VAL A 341 -12.95 3.71 18.43
N PRO A 342 -13.19 4.77 19.26
CA PRO A 342 -12.15 5.75 19.55
C PRO A 342 -10.91 5.16 20.21
N SER A 343 -11.09 4.29 21.22
CA SER A 343 -9.97 3.66 21.93
C SER A 343 -9.21 2.69 21.02
N LEU A 344 -9.94 1.89 20.23
CA LEU A 344 -9.35 0.97 19.25
C LEU A 344 -8.52 1.71 18.20
N SER A 345 -9.04 2.82 17.65
CA SER A 345 -8.38 3.55 16.58
C SER A 345 -7.00 4.09 17.00
N ILE A 346 -6.85 4.48 18.26
CA ILE A 346 -5.56 4.93 18.81
C ILE A 346 -4.55 3.77 18.79
N MET A 347 -4.95 2.62 19.33
CA MET A 347 -4.12 1.43 19.37
C MET A 347 -3.71 0.99 17.95
N LEU A 348 -4.67 0.95 17.01
CA LEU A 348 -4.42 0.53 15.63
C LEU A 348 -3.46 1.48 14.90
N ASN A 349 -3.58 2.80 15.11
CA ASN A 349 -2.63 3.76 14.54
C ASN A 349 -1.20 3.48 15.05
N GLU A 350 -1.02 3.35 16.36
CA GLU A 350 0.32 3.21 16.94
C GLU A 350 0.94 1.84 16.64
N ILE A 351 0.18 0.74 16.67
CA ILE A 351 0.73 -0.58 16.36
C ILE A 351 1.04 -0.74 14.88
N THR A 352 0.26 -0.13 13.99
CA THR A 352 0.55 -0.12 12.55
C THR A 352 1.85 0.64 12.28
N LYS A 353 2.05 1.81 12.90
CA LYS A 353 3.33 2.55 12.80
C LYS A 353 4.50 1.73 13.37
N LEU A 354 4.32 1.07 14.50
CA LEU A 354 5.32 0.17 15.10
C LEU A 354 5.76 -0.91 14.12
N LEU A 355 4.81 -1.61 13.51
CA LEU A 355 5.09 -2.71 12.56
C LEU A 355 5.68 -2.20 11.25
N TYR A 356 5.23 -1.03 10.79
CA TYR A 356 5.81 -0.34 9.64
C TYR A 356 7.29 -0.01 9.87
N TYR A 357 7.63 0.62 11.01
CA TYR A 357 9.01 0.93 11.37
C TYR A 357 9.87 -0.33 11.58
N ALA A 358 9.25 -1.42 12.01
CA ALA A 358 9.91 -2.72 12.14
C ALA A 358 10.15 -3.43 10.80
N GLY A 359 9.55 -2.95 9.70
CA GLY A 359 9.61 -3.62 8.39
C GLY A 359 8.84 -4.94 8.36
N ALA A 360 7.82 -5.10 9.21
CA ALA A 360 7.03 -6.33 9.30
C ALA A 360 6.26 -6.61 8.00
N THR A 361 6.10 -7.90 7.69
CA THR A 361 5.47 -8.39 6.46
C THR A 361 4.49 -9.51 6.73
N ASP A 362 3.48 -9.65 5.88
CA ASP A 362 2.45 -10.70 5.93
C ASP A 362 1.75 -10.79 7.30
N VAL A 363 1.49 -9.65 7.92
CA VAL A 363 0.88 -9.58 9.25
C VAL A 363 -0.62 -9.83 9.17
N ILE A 364 -1.12 -10.72 10.01
CA ILE A 364 -2.56 -10.96 10.22
C ILE A 364 -2.99 -10.32 11.54
N PHE A 365 -3.96 -9.44 11.46
CA PHE A 365 -4.62 -8.86 12.63
C PHE A 365 -5.82 -9.71 13.06
N ILE A 366 -5.91 -9.99 14.35
CA ILE A 366 -6.94 -10.85 14.94
C ILE A 366 -7.56 -10.13 16.11
N ARG A 367 -8.85 -9.81 16.00
CA ARG A 367 -9.63 -9.25 17.10
C ARG A 367 -10.35 -10.36 17.86
N LEU A 368 -10.03 -10.53 19.13
CA LEU A 368 -10.68 -11.44 20.07
C LEU A 368 -11.61 -10.66 21.01
N GLY A 369 -12.91 -10.92 20.92
CA GLY A 369 -13.91 -10.13 21.64
C GLY A 369 -15.01 -10.94 22.30
N THR A 370 -15.89 -10.20 22.98
CA THR A 370 -17.19 -10.67 23.45
C THR A 370 -18.27 -9.88 22.73
N SER A 371 -19.48 -10.42 22.65
CA SER A 371 -20.58 -9.78 21.92
C SER A 371 -21.94 -10.19 22.45
N GLY A 372 -22.98 -9.44 22.09
CA GLY A 372 -24.37 -9.90 22.19
C GLY A 372 -24.76 -10.66 20.93
N GLY A 373 -25.23 -11.90 21.05
CA GLY A 373 -25.71 -12.69 19.92
C GLY A 373 -27.09 -12.25 19.46
N ILE A 374 -27.36 -12.35 18.16
CA ILE A 374 -28.69 -12.15 17.57
C ILE A 374 -29.17 -13.51 17.06
N ASP A 375 -30.18 -14.07 17.73
CA ASP A 375 -30.68 -15.42 17.42
C ASP A 375 -29.58 -16.49 17.51
N VAL A 376 -28.62 -16.27 18.42
CA VAL A 376 -27.47 -17.12 18.67
C VAL A 376 -27.36 -17.36 20.17
N ALA A 377 -27.19 -18.63 20.57
CA ALA A 377 -27.08 -19.02 21.97
C ALA A 377 -25.77 -18.51 22.60
N PRO A 378 -25.78 -18.09 23.89
CA PRO A 378 -24.55 -17.75 24.62
C PRO A 378 -23.49 -18.85 24.54
N GLY A 379 -22.24 -18.45 24.46
CA GLY A 379 -21.07 -19.31 24.27
C GLY A 379 -20.76 -19.61 22.81
N THR A 380 -21.65 -19.30 21.87
CA THR A 380 -21.35 -19.49 20.44
C THR A 380 -20.25 -18.53 20.00
N VAL A 381 -19.23 -19.08 19.34
CA VAL A 381 -18.16 -18.33 18.69
C VAL A 381 -18.66 -17.83 17.33
N VAL A 382 -18.72 -16.53 17.15
CA VAL A 382 -19.07 -15.89 15.88
C VAL A 382 -17.80 -15.40 15.20
N VAL A 383 -17.57 -15.86 13.97
CA VAL A 383 -16.51 -15.35 13.10
C VAL A 383 -17.14 -14.41 12.07
N ALA A 384 -16.68 -13.17 12.04
CA ALA A 384 -17.25 -12.17 11.14
C ALA A 384 -16.83 -12.42 9.69
N ASP A 385 -17.79 -12.57 8.78
CA ASP A 385 -17.53 -12.57 7.32
C ASP A 385 -17.77 -11.19 6.67
N ASN A 386 -18.35 -10.28 7.44
CA ASN A 386 -18.65 -8.91 7.10
C ASN A 386 -18.83 -8.07 8.37
N THR A 387 -18.78 -6.75 8.25
CA THR A 387 -19.08 -5.83 9.35
C THR A 387 -20.13 -4.81 8.94
N MET A 388 -20.83 -4.19 9.90
CA MET A 388 -21.72 -3.06 9.58
C MET A 388 -21.80 -2.04 10.71
N ASP A 389 -22.03 -0.78 10.37
CA ASP A 389 -22.26 0.30 11.33
C ASP A 389 -23.71 0.30 11.85
N SER A 390 -24.02 1.22 12.78
CA SER A 390 -25.36 1.35 13.33
C SER A 390 -26.41 1.86 12.33
N LYS A 391 -25.97 2.38 11.17
CA LYS A 391 -26.84 2.74 10.03
C LYS A 391 -26.94 1.60 9.01
N LEU A 392 -26.44 0.41 9.33
CA LEU A 392 -26.51 -0.81 8.53
C LEU A 392 -25.72 -0.75 7.23
N ARG A 393 -24.65 0.04 7.21
CA ARG A 393 -23.71 0.17 6.08
C ARG A 393 -22.44 -0.62 6.35
N ASN A 394 -21.81 -1.13 5.30
CA ASN A 394 -20.48 -1.74 5.37
C ASN A 394 -19.38 -0.67 5.28
N ASP A 395 -19.48 0.35 6.14
CA ASP A 395 -18.51 1.45 6.19
C ASP A 395 -18.03 1.70 7.62
N TYR A 396 -16.74 2.02 7.75
CA TYR A 396 -16.23 2.76 8.90
C TYR A 396 -16.27 4.25 8.60
N ILE A 397 -16.84 5.03 9.53
CA ILE A 397 -17.07 6.45 9.31
C ILE A 397 -16.28 7.28 10.29
N LEU A 398 -15.63 8.31 9.74
CA LEU A 398 -14.84 9.25 10.50
C LEU A 398 -15.05 10.65 9.94
N ASP A 399 -15.40 11.58 10.83
CA ASP A 399 -15.46 13.00 10.50
C ASP A 399 -14.05 13.60 10.64
N ILE A 400 -13.48 14.06 9.53
CA ILE A 400 -12.16 14.69 9.48
C ILE A 400 -12.32 16.11 8.96
N ALA A 401 -11.91 17.10 9.77
CA ALA A 401 -11.98 18.52 9.42
C ALA A 401 -13.39 18.95 8.93
N GLY A 402 -14.43 18.45 9.59
CA GLY A 402 -15.84 18.74 9.25
C GLY A 402 -16.39 17.99 8.03
N LYS A 403 -15.63 17.05 7.45
CA LYS A 403 -16.08 16.20 6.35
C LYS A 403 -16.24 14.75 6.82
N THR A 404 -17.38 14.15 6.52
CA THR A 404 -17.63 12.73 6.77
C THR A 404 -16.96 11.89 5.69
N LEU A 405 -16.00 11.06 6.09
CA LEU A 405 -15.36 10.08 5.22
C LEU A 405 -15.88 8.68 5.53
N CYS A 406 -16.02 7.86 4.49
CA CYS A 406 -16.40 6.46 4.59
C CYS A 406 -15.23 5.60 4.13
N PHE A 407 -14.88 4.60 4.92
CA PHE A 407 -13.81 3.65 4.64
C PHE A 407 -14.38 2.24 4.57
N ASP A 408 -14.01 1.53 3.51
CA ASP A 408 -14.38 0.12 3.30
C ASP A 408 -13.91 -0.74 4.49
N CYS A 409 -14.87 -1.43 5.13
CA CYS A 409 -14.64 -2.33 6.28
C CYS A 409 -14.99 -3.80 5.95
N SER A 410 -14.81 -4.19 4.70
CA SER A 410 -14.88 -5.60 4.25
C SER A 410 -13.74 -6.44 4.84
N LEU A 411 -14.01 -7.75 5.00
CA LEU A 411 -13.09 -8.73 5.57
C LEU A 411 -12.70 -9.81 4.54
N ASP A 412 -11.55 -10.47 4.77
CA ASP A 412 -11.13 -11.64 4.00
C ASP A 412 -11.98 -12.86 4.41
N LYS A 413 -12.95 -13.21 3.55
CA LYS A 413 -13.90 -14.30 3.80
C LYS A 413 -13.24 -15.66 3.87
N ASP A 414 -12.16 -15.88 3.12
CA ASP A 414 -11.44 -17.16 3.14
C ASP A 414 -10.71 -17.32 4.48
N LEU A 415 -10.07 -16.24 4.95
CA LEU A 415 -9.45 -16.24 6.29
C LEU A 415 -10.50 -16.47 7.39
N ALA A 416 -11.64 -15.79 7.35
CA ALA A 416 -12.75 -16.03 8.29
C ALA A 416 -13.19 -17.51 8.29
N LYS A 417 -13.31 -18.12 7.10
CA LYS A 417 -13.67 -19.53 6.96
C LYS A 417 -12.62 -20.47 7.58
N GLU A 418 -11.34 -20.14 7.49
CA GLU A 418 -10.29 -20.92 8.17
C GLU A 418 -10.48 -20.92 9.70
N PHE A 419 -10.74 -19.76 10.32
CA PHE A 419 -10.99 -19.67 11.77
C PHE A 419 -12.29 -20.36 12.17
N TYR A 420 -13.35 -20.24 11.36
CA TYR A 420 -14.61 -20.94 11.57
C TYR A 420 -14.41 -22.47 11.59
N ASN A 421 -13.62 -23.00 10.66
CA ASN A 421 -13.31 -24.42 10.60
C ASN A 421 -12.52 -24.87 11.84
N VAL A 422 -11.55 -24.08 12.32
CA VAL A 422 -10.84 -24.39 13.57
C VAL A 422 -11.80 -24.43 14.76
N ALA A 423 -12.75 -23.49 14.85
CA ALA A 423 -13.75 -23.52 15.92
C ALA A 423 -14.63 -24.79 15.88
N LYS A 424 -15.02 -25.24 14.67
CA LYS A 424 -15.76 -26.49 14.47
C LYS A 424 -14.94 -27.73 14.80
N GLU A 425 -13.67 -27.79 14.42
CA GLU A 425 -12.75 -28.88 14.79
C GLU A 425 -12.58 -29.00 16.31
N MET A 426 -12.66 -27.89 17.03
CA MET A 426 -12.63 -27.85 18.50
C MET A 426 -13.97 -28.18 19.15
N ASN A 427 -14.99 -28.54 18.36
CA ASN A 427 -16.36 -28.84 18.80
C ASN A 427 -17.05 -27.67 19.52
N TYR A 428 -16.64 -26.43 19.26
CA TYR A 428 -17.39 -25.28 19.76
C TYR A 428 -18.65 -25.05 18.94
N ALA A 429 -19.71 -24.59 19.60
CA ALA A 429 -20.79 -23.91 18.93
C ALA A 429 -20.18 -22.71 18.18
N ALA A 430 -20.34 -22.70 16.86
CA ALA A 430 -19.74 -21.69 16.00
C ALA A 430 -20.67 -21.32 14.86
N ASP A 431 -20.74 -20.02 14.59
CA ASP A 431 -21.49 -19.43 13.48
C ASP A 431 -20.60 -18.45 12.71
N MET A 432 -20.96 -18.18 11.46
CA MET A 432 -20.29 -17.22 10.61
C MET A 432 -21.34 -16.28 10.02
N GLY A 433 -21.09 -14.97 10.10
CA GLY A 433 -22.02 -13.98 9.59
C GLY A 433 -21.59 -12.56 9.91
N THR A 434 -22.47 -11.59 9.67
CA THR A 434 -22.13 -10.19 9.82
C THR A 434 -22.08 -9.79 11.30
N THR A 435 -21.11 -8.96 11.67
CA THR A 435 -21.03 -8.33 12.98
C THR A 435 -21.44 -6.86 12.89
N MET A 436 -22.41 -6.45 13.70
CA MET A 436 -22.76 -5.03 13.83
C MET A 436 -21.87 -4.35 14.88
N CYS A 437 -21.31 -3.20 14.51
CA CYS A 437 -20.53 -2.31 15.37
C CYS A 437 -21.41 -1.14 15.85
N ALA A 438 -21.59 -1.02 17.16
CA ALA A 438 -22.28 0.10 17.79
C ALA A 438 -21.28 1.06 18.47
N ASN A 439 -21.59 2.35 18.48
CA ASN A 439 -20.79 3.37 19.19
C ASN A 439 -21.20 3.55 20.65
N ASP A 440 -22.32 2.95 21.06
CA ASP A 440 -22.83 2.95 22.42
C ASP A 440 -23.27 1.52 22.80
N PHE A 441 -23.08 1.13 24.06
CA PHE A 441 -23.37 -0.23 24.54
C PHE A 441 -24.86 -0.45 24.82
N TYR A 442 -25.58 0.59 25.22
CA TYR A 442 -26.97 0.51 25.67
C TYR A 442 -27.92 0.86 24.53
N GLU A 443 -28.27 2.13 24.36
CA GLU A 443 -29.20 2.64 23.34
C GLU A 443 -28.70 2.31 21.92
N GLY A 444 -27.39 2.44 21.68
CA GLY A 444 -26.77 2.10 20.39
C GLY A 444 -26.89 0.61 20.00
N GLN A 445 -27.14 -0.26 20.98
CA GLN A 445 -27.43 -1.68 20.75
C GLN A 445 -28.90 -2.03 21.05
N MET A 446 -29.79 -1.05 21.21
CA MET A 446 -31.20 -1.24 21.58
C MET A 446 -31.38 -2.05 22.87
N ARG A 447 -30.56 -1.80 23.90
CA ARG A 447 -30.81 -2.33 25.24
C ARG A 447 -31.81 -1.47 25.98
N LEU A 448 -32.63 -2.09 26.83
CA LEU A 448 -33.68 -1.41 27.61
C LEU A 448 -33.31 -1.27 29.10
N ASP A 449 -32.09 -1.64 29.46
CA ASP A 449 -31.58 -1.66 30.83
C ASP A 449 -30.50 -0.60 31.08
N GLY A 450 -30.43 0.41 30.21
CA GLY A 450 -29.58 1.59 30.37
C GLY A 450 -30.19 2.61 31.32
N ALA A 451 -29.39 3.63 31.67
CA ALA A 451 -29.87 4.78 32.45
C ALA A 451 -30.86 5.66 31.65
N PHE A 452 -30.74 5.65 30.32
CA PHE A 452 -31.62 6.32 29.37
C PHE A 452 -32.16 5.28 28.39
N CYS A 453 -33.43 5.41 28.00
CA CYS A 453 -34.07 4.51 27.07
C CYS A 453 -35.33 5.14 26.48
N ASP A 454 -35.23 5.60 25.24
CA ASP A 454 -36.38 6.14 24.49
C ASP A 454 -37.10 5.07 23.64
N ALA A 455 -36.57 3.83 23.60
CA ALA A 455 -37.12 2.74 22.80
C ALA A 455 -38.09 1.84 23.59
N ALA A 456 -39.14 1.36 22.93
CA ALA A 456 -40.03 0.33 23.43
C ALA A 456 -39.53 -1.09 23.11
N LEU A 457 -40.02 -2.10 23.85
CA LEU A 457 -39.62 -3.50 23.63
C LEU A 457 -39.93 -4.01 22.22
N ASN A 458 -41.05 -3.61 21.63
CA ASN A 458 -41.40 -3.99 20.26
C ASN A 458 -40.43 -3.40 19.25
N GLU A 459 -40.00 -2.13 19.40
CA GLU A 459 -39.04 -1.48 18.51
C GLU A 459 -37.67 -2.19 18.57
N LYS A 460 -37.21 -2.54 19.78
CA LYS A 460 -36.02 -3.38 19.95
C LYS A 460 -36.16 -4.70 19.20
N VAL A 461 -37.25 -5.45 19.42
CA VAL A 461 -37.44 -6.77 18.82
C VAL A 461 -37.52 -6.67 17.29
N GLU A 462 -38.21 -5.66 16.76
CA GLU A 462 -38.27 -5.39 15.32
C GLU A 462 -36.89 -5.07 14.73
N TYR A 463 -36.11 -4.23 15.40
CA TYR A 463 -34.75 -3.91 14.97
C TYR A 463 -33.84 -5.13 14.98
N LEU A 464 -33.84 -5.93 16.05
CA LEU A 464 -33.03 -7.14 16.12
C LEU A 464 -33.45 -8.20 15.07
N LYS A 465 -34.75 -8.33 14.78
CA LYS A 465 -35.23 -9.17 13.67
C LYS A 465 -34.74 -8.66 12.31
N LYS A 466 -34.70 -7.35 12.11
CA LYS A 466 -34.15 -6.74 10.90
C LYS A 466 -32.64 -7.03 10.77
N LEU A 467 -31.88 -6.94 11.86
CA LEU A 467 -30.47 -7.34 11.86
C LEU A 467 -30.30 -8.82 11.49
N ALA A 468 -31.10 -9.70 12.11
CA ALA A 468 -31.07 -11.13 11.82
C ALA A 468 -31.37 -11.44 10.34
N SER A 469 -32.35 -10.75 9.73
CA SER A 469 -32.68 -10.94 8.31
C SER A 469 -31.59 -10.44 7.35
N MET A 470 -30.71 -9.56 7.83
CA MET A 470 -29.51 -9.11 7.10
C MET A 470 -28.29 -9.99 7.35
N GLY A 471 -28.45 -11.13 8.03
CA GLY A 471 -27.36 -12.06 8.33
C GLY A 471 -26.45 -11.63 9.49
N VAL A 472 -26.88 -10.66 10.31
CA VAL A 472 -26.14 -10.25 11.50
C VAL A 472 -26.28 -11.32 12.58
N LYS A 473 -25.15 -11.75 13.13
CA LYS A 473 -25.09 -12.80 14.17
C LYS A 473 -24.73 -12.26 15.55
N ASN A 474 -24.08 -11.10 15.60
CA ASN A 474 -23.70 -10.48 16.86
C ASN A 474 -23.53 -8.95 16.76
N ILE A 475 -23.52 -8.31 17.94
CA ILE A 475 -23.30 -6.87 18.13
C ILE A 475 -22.14 -6.66 19.11
N GLU A 476 -21.19 -5.80 18.74
CA GLU A 476 -20.04 -5.33 19.54
C GLU A 476 -19.72 -3.87 19.16
N MET A 477 -18.52 -3.34 19.48
CA MET A 477 -18.28 -1.88 19.45
C MET A 477 -17.01 -1.44 18.73
N GLU A 478 -16.41 -2.27 17.87
CA GLU A 478 -15.09 -1.98 17.32
C GLU A 478 -14.83 -2.54 15.91
N SER A 479 -15.69 -3.44 15.41
CA SER A 479 -15.42 -4.24 14.22
C SER A 479 -15.23 -3.43 12.94
N THR A 480 -16.02 -2.37 12.71
CA THR A 480 -15.92 -1.56 11.49
C THR A 480 -14.57 -0.83 11.42
N CYS A 481 -14.16 -0.18 12.51
CA CYS A 481 -12.86 0.48 12.63
C CYS A 481 -11.70 -0.51 12.46
N PHE A 482 -11.79 -1.68 13.11
CA PHE A 482 -10.77 -2.72 13.01
C PHE A 482 -10.58 -3.20 11.57
N ALA A 483 -11.67 -3.56 10.90
CA ALA A 483 -11.61 -4.04 9.51
C ALA A 483 -11.07 -2.95 8.57
N ALA A 484 -11.58 -1.72 8.64
CA ALA A 484 -11.15 -0.65 7.75
C ALA A 484 -9.68 -0.25 7.95
N MET A 485 -9.22 -0.09 9.18
CA MET A 485 -7.85 0.36 9.45
C MET A 485 -6.81 -0.72 9.12
N THR A 486 -7.10 -1.99 9.40
CA THR A 486 -6.20 -3.10 9.04
C THR A 486 -6.12 -3.29 7.52
N LYS A 487 -7.25 -3.12 6.81
CA LYS A 487 -7.28 -3.09 5.35
C LYS A 487 -6.43 -1.96 4.76
N ARG A 488 -6.56 -0.75 5.31
CA ARG A 488 -5.72 0.40 4.93
C ARG A 488 -4.24 0.17 5.20
N ALA A 489 -3.91 -0.58 6.25
CA ALA A 489 -2.53 -1.00 6.54
C ALA A 489 -2.02 -2.12 5.60
N GLY A 490 -2.79 -2.54 4.59
CA GLY A 490 -2.45 -3.65 3.69
C GLY A 490 -2.42 -5.01 4.38
N CYS A 491 -3.03 -5.15 5.56
CA CYS A 491 -2.98 -6.36 6.38
C CYS A 491 -4.29 -7.14 6.27
N LYS A 492 -4.18 -8.47 6.31
CA LYS A 492 -5.36 -9.33 6.47
C LYS A 492 -5.88 -9.24 7.90
N ALA A 493 -7.19 -9.36 8.07
CA ALA A 493 -7.81 -9.27 9.38
C ALA A 493 -8.97 -10.25 9.57
N VAL A 494 -9.16 -10.70 10.81
CA VAL A 494 -10.31 -11.52 11.22
C VAL A 494 -10.83 -11.04 12.57
N ILE A 495 -12.14 -11.15 12.75
CA ILE A 495 -12.83 -10.80 13.98
C ILE A 495 -13.52 -12.06 14.50
N ILE A 496 -13.19 -12.44 15.73
CA ILE A 496 -13.72 -13.62 16.39
C ILE A 496 -14.22 -13.24 17.79
N CYS A 497 -15.52 -13.38 17.99
CA CYS A 497 -16.18 -13.02 19.23
C CYS A 497 -16.92 -14.21 19.83
N VAL A 498 -17.02 -14.26 21.15
CA VAL A 498 -17.97 -15.16 21.82
C VAL A 498 -19.21 -14.38 22.24
N THR A 499 -20.39 -14.97 22.01
CA THR A 499 -21.66 -14.38 22.45
C THR A 499 -21.88 -14.63 23.94
N LEU A 500 -22.29 -13.63 24.71
CA LEU A 500 -22.54 -13.76 26.15
C LEU A 500 -24.03 -13.75 26.52
N VAL A 501 -24.87 -13.31 25.58
CA VAL A 501 -26.32 -13.21 25.74
C VAL A 501 -26.97 -13.33 24.37
N ASN A 502 -28.11 -14.00 24.27
CA ASN A 502 -28.98 -13.88 23.10
C ASN A 502 -29.87 -12.65 23.28
N ARG A 503 -29.62 -11.59 22.50
CA ARG A 503 -30.30 -10.29 22.61
C ARG A 503 -31.79 -10.36 22.27
N MET A 504 -32.22 -11.42 21.58
CA MET A 504 -33.63 -11.71 21.32
C MET A 504 -34.39 -12.10 22.61
N LEU A 505 -33.69 -12.59 23.63
CA LEU A 505 -34.27 -13.10 24.88
C LEU A 505 -34.09 -12.15 26.06
N GLY A 506 -33.08 -11.28 26.04
CA GLY A 506 -32.81 -10.33 27.13
C GLY A 506 -31.58 -9.45 26.87
N ASP A 507 -31.36 -8.47 27.77
CA ASP A 507 -30.22 -7.55 27.69
C ASP A 507 -29.11 -7.84 28.72
N GLN A 508 -29.49 -8.36 29.89
CA GLN A 508 -28.56 -8.68 30.96
C GLN A 508 -27.77 -9.97 30.66
N VAL A 509 -26.47 -9.95 30.98
CA VAL A 509 -25.63 -11.15 30.95
C VAL A 509 -25.81 -11.89 32.26
N THR A 510 -26.63 -12.95 32.25
CA THR A 510 -27.01 -13.73 33.44
C THR A 510 -26.29 -15.07 33.55
N LEU A 511 -25.14 -15.22 32.88
CA LEU A 511 -24.34 -16.44 32.89
C LEU A 511 -23.77 -16.72 34.28
N ALA A 512 -23.68 -18.00 34.65
CA ALA A 512 -22.91 -18.40 35.83
C ALA A 512 -21.43 -18.06 35.63
N GLU A 513 -20.72 -17.76 36.71
CA GLU A 513 -19.32 -17.30 36.66
C GLU A 513 -18.39 -18.28 35.91
N ASN A 514 -18.61 -19.59 36.07
CA ASN A 514 -17.83 -20.62 35.37
C ASN A 514 -18.10 -20.63 33.87
N ASP A 515 -19.36 -20.49 33.46
CA ASP A 515 -19.74 -20.43 32.04
C ASP A 515 -19.19 -19.17 31.39
N TYR A 516 -19.28 -18.03 32.09
CA TYR A 516 -18.70 -16.77 31.62
C TYR A 516 -17.19 -16.92 31.35
N LYS A 517 -16.44 -17.45 32.33
CA LYS A 517 -14.99 -17.66 32.22
C LYS A 517 -14.64 -18.64 31.11
N GLU A 518 -15.41 -19.72 30.94
CA GLU A 518 -15.18 -20.69 29.87
C GLU A 518 -15.46 -20.07 28.49
N PHE A 519 -16.59 -19.39 28.34
CA PHE A 519 -16.98 -18.75 27.07
C PHE A 519 -15.95 -17.73 26.63
N GLU A 520 -15.50 -16.87 27.54
CA GLU A 520 -14.50 -15.84 27.27
C GLU A 520 -13.18 -16.41 26.72
N MET A 521 -12.83 -17.64 27.10
CA MET A 521 -11.64 -18.36 26.62
C MET A 521 -11.79 -18.95 25.21
N ARG A 522 -13.02 -19.14 24.70
CA ARG A 522 -13.24 -19.81 23.41
C ARG A 522 -12.56 -19.11 22.22
N PRO A 523 -12.67 -17.78 22.03
CA PRO A 523 -11.94 -17.09 20.95
C PRO A 523 -10.43 -17.28 21.07
N PHE A 524 -9.88 -17.16 22.29
CA PHE A 524 -8.45 -17.38 22.52
C PHE A 524 -8.01 -18.80 22.17
N ASN A 525 -8.80 -19.80 22.53
CA ASN A 525 -8.50 -21.20 22.24
C ASN A 525 -8.48 -21.46 20.71
N VAL A 526 -9.46 -20.93 19.97
CA VAL A 526 -9.51 -21.03 18.50
C VAL A 526 -8.32 -20.33 17.86
N VAL A 527 -8.03 -19.10 18.27
CA VAL A 527 -6.91 -18.32 17.74
C VAL A 527 -5.57 -18.99 18.02
N SER A 528 -5.37 -19.48 19.25
CA SER A 528 -4.15 -20.20 19.63
C SER A 528 -3.96 -21.45 18.79
N LYS A 529 -5.02 -22.26 18.60
CA LYS A 529 -4.98 -23.45 17.75
C LYS A 529 -4.65 -23.12 16.29
N PHE A 530 -5.26 -22.07 15.75
CA PHE A 530 -4.98 -21.60 14.39
C PHE A 530 -3.51 -21.19 14.21
N ILE A 531 -3.00 -20.34 15.10
CA ILE A 531 -1.62 -19.85 15.06
C ILE A 531 -0.64 -21.02 15.21
N SER A 532 -0.88 -21.92 16.18
CA SER A 532 -0.03 -23.09 16.40
C SER A 532 0.01 -24.01 15.19
N LYS A 533 -1.12 -24.24 14.50
CA LYS A 533 -1.14 -24.98 13.23
C LYS A 533 -0.33 -24.28 12.13
N ARG A 534 -0.45 -22.95 12.00
CA ARG A 534 0.25 -22.18 10.96
C ARG A 534 1.77 -22.12 11.18
N LEU A 535 2.19 -22.09 12.43
CA LEU A 535 3.60 -21.94 12.83
C LEU A 535 4.29 -23.26 13.21
N GLY A 536 3.54 -24.38 13.25
CA GLY A 536 4.07 -25.68 13.65
C GLY A 536 4.45 -25.79 15.13
N TYR A 537 3.79 -25.04 16.01
CA TYR A 537 4.02 -25.13 17.46
C TYR A 537 3.33 -26.35 18.05
N ASN A 538 4.10 -27.18 18.77
CA ASN A 538 3.59 -28.35 19.49
C ASN A 538 3.00 -27.90 20.83
N GLY A 539 1.72 -28.21 21.11
CA GLY A 539 1.08 -27.87 22.41
C GLY A 539 -0.40 -27.48 22.37
N TYR A 540 -1.02 -27.44 21.18
CA TYR A 540 -2.43 -27.07 20.98
C TYR A 540 -3.16 -28.02 20.07
#